data_AF-A0AAV3JDN9-F1
#
_entry.id   AF-A0AAV3JDN9-F1
#
_cell.length_a   1.000
_cell.length_b   1.000
_cell.length_c   1.000
_cell.angle_alpha   90.00
_cell.angle_beta   90.00
_cell.angle_gamma   90.00
#
_symmetry.space_group_name_H-M   'P 1'
#
loop_
_entity.id
_entity.type
_entity.pdbx_description
1 polymer ?
#
loop_
_entity_poly.entity_id
_entity_poly.type
_entity_poly.pdbx_seq_one_letter_code
_entity_poly.pdbx_strand_id
1 'polypeptide(L)'
;MEINKLHREINENILMKNNLKFEVGKLIYLCVQKCLLISILVQACMPIYGVDFSTFKIHLRGLGPIHINDTLFQIEKKLSAKLVGGKENDYNGQECHFYTIPGLSGISLMFIGKTKDLRLSRIYISNSTFQTLSGIKINSDMTLILSTYKNNIKWEKEHYTGDTMLVFEPKDSYDKDFRMIFLTNNKKVTGISVGRIPEIFAVEGCD
;
A
#
# COMPACT_ATOMS: atom_id res chain seq x y z
N MET A 1 -64.62 -55.19 -10.66
CA MET A 1 -64.95 -53.83 -10.16
C MET A 1 -63.83 -53.20 -9.32
N GLU A 2 -62.95 -53.98 -8.68
CA GLU A 2 -61.86 -53.46 -7.83
C GLU A 2 -60.67 -52.82 -8.58
N ILE A 3 -60.30 -53.34 -9.76
CA ILE A 3 -59.10 -52.87 -10.50
C ILE A 3 -59.20 -51.39 -10.92
N ASN A 4 -60.41 -50.92 -11.25
CA ASN A 4 -60.63 -49.52 -11.64
C ASN A 4 -60.53 -48.54 -10.46
N LYS A 5 -60.82 -49.00 -9.23
CA LYS A 5 -60.71 -48.18 -8.01
C LYS A 5 -59.24 -47.99 -7.63
N LEU A 6 -58.46 -49.07 -7.70
CA LEU A 6 -57.01 -49.05 -7.42
C LEU A 6 -56.25 -48.17 -8.43
N HIS A 7 -56.59 -48.24 -9.72
CA HIS A 7 -55.99 -47.36 -10.73
C HIS A 7 -56.29 -45.87 -10.50
N ARG A 8 -57.49 -45.55 -10.02
CA ARG A 8 -57.87 -44.16 -9.71
C ARG A 8 -57.10 -43.62 -8.51
N GLU A 9 -56.98 -44.41 -7.44
CA GLU A 9 -56.23 -44.03 -6.24
C GLU A 9 -54.72 -43.88 -6.51
N ILE A 10 -54.14 -44.70 -7.38
CA ILE A 10 -52.73 -44.56 -7.79
C ILE A 10 -52.54 -43.28 -8.60
N ASN A 11 -53.43 -42.98 -9.55
CA ASN A 11 -53.34 -41.77 -10.37
C ASN A 11 -53.51 -40.49 -9.55
N GLU A 12 -54.44 -40.46 -8.58
CA GLU A 12 -54.60 -39.28 -7.71
C GLU A 12 -53.38 -39.10 -6.79
N ASN A 13 -52.81 -40.17 -6.24
CA ASN A 13 -51.59 -40.08 -5.43
C ASN A 13 -50.38 -39.60 -6.24
N ILE A 14 -50.25 -40.02 -7.51
CA ILE A 14 -49.19 -39.54 -8.41
C ILE A 14 -49.39 -38.05 -8.72
N LEU A 15 -50.63 -37.63 -9.02
CA LEU A 15 -50.95 -36.23 -9.29
C LEU A 15 -50.65 -35.33 -8.08
N MET A 16 -51.03 -35.77 -6.88
CA MET A 16 -50.79 -35.04 -5.63
C MET A 16 -49.30 -34.91 -5.33
N LYS A 17 -48.52 -35.97 -5.55
CA LYS A 17 -47.06 -35.99 -5.34
C LYS A 17 -46.32 -35.09 -6.35
N ASN A 18 -46.81 -35.00 -7.58
CA ASN A 18 -46.25 -34.13 -8.62
C ASN A 18 -46.56 -32.65 -8.33
N ASN A 19 -47.79 -32.34 -7.89
CA ASN A 19 -48.16 -30.98 -7.48
C ASN A 19 -47.36 -30.52 -6.25
N LEU A 20 -47.15 -31.40 -5.26
CA LEU A 20 -46.33 -31.08 -4.09
C LEU A 20 -44.86 -30.81 -4.48
N LYS A 21 -44.27 -31.62 -5.37
CA LYS A 21 -42.91 -31.37 -5.90
C LYS A 21 -42.80 -30.04 -6.63
N PHE A 22 -43.83 -29.65 -7.38
CA PHE A 22 -43.85 -28.39 -8.12
C PHE A 22 -43.94 -27.16 -7.18
N GLU A 23 -44.77 -27.23 -6.14
CA GLU A 23 -44.89 -26.17 -5.12
C GLU A 23 -43.59 -26.02 -4.31
N VAL A 24 -42.96 -27.14 -3.91
CA VAL A 24 -41.66 -27.12 -3.21
C VAL A 24 -40.55 -26.55 -4.11
N GLY A 25 -40.55 -26.87 -5.41
CA GLY A 25 -39.62 -26.32 -6.39
C GLY A 25 -39.74 -24.80 -6.56
N LYS A 26 -40.97 -24.27 -6.61
CA LYS A 26 -41.22 -22.81 -6.65
C LYS A 26 -40.74 -22.11 -5.38
N LEU A 27 -40.97 -22.71 -4.21
CA LEU A 27 -40.55 -22.14 -2.94
C LEU A 27 -39.01 -22.08 -2.82
N ILE A 28 -38.32 -23.13 -3.26
CA ILE A 28 -36.85 -23.17 -3.30
C ILE A 28 -36.32 -22.13 -4.29
N TYR A 29 -36.91 -22.01 -5.48
CA TYR A 29 -36.51 -21.00 -6.48
C TYR A 29 -36.66 -19.57 -5.95
N LEU A 30 -37.79 -19.25 -5.31
CA LEU A 30 -38.03 -17.94 -4.69
C LEU A 30 -37.06 -17.64 -3.53
N CYS A 31 -36.70 -18.65 -2.73
CA CYS A 31 -35.69 -18.50 -1.67
C CYS A 31 -34.29 -18.25 -2.26
N VAL A 32 -33.88 -19.00 -3.28
CA VAL A 32 -32.57 -18.80 -3.95
C VAL A 32 -32.50 -17.43 -4.62
N GLN A 33 -33.57 -16.99 -5.28
CA GLN A 33 -33.61 -15.68 -5.95
C GLN A 33 -33.57 -14.51 -4.94
N LYS A 34 -34.23 -14.64 -3.78
CA LYS A 34 -34.13 -13.67 -2.68
C LYS A 34 -32.74 -13.66 -2.04
N CYS A 35 -32.13 -14.82 -1.81
CA CYS A 35 -30.75 -14.91 -1.29
C CYS A 35 -29.73 -14.28 -2.26
N LEU A 36 -29.90 -14.48 -3.57
CA LEU A 36 -29.05 -13.89 -4.60
C LEU A 36 -29.18 -12.34 -4.61
N LEU A 37 -30.40 -11.81 -4.52
CA LEU A 37 -30.63 -10.36 -4.46
C LEU A 37 -30.09 -9.73 -3.16
N ILE A 38 -30.20 -10.42 -2.02
CA ILE A 38 -29.60 -9.96 -0.75
C ILE A 38 -28.07 -9.94 -0.86
N SER A 39 -27.45 -10.92 -1.51
CA SER A 39 -25.99 -10.94 -1.69
C SER A 39 -25.46 -9.78 -2.55
N ILE A 40 -26.24 -9.35 -3.56
CA ILE A 40 -25.90 -8.21 -4.42
C ILE A 40 -26.00 -6.87 -3.65
N LEU A 41 -26.99 -6.73 -2.75
CA LEU A 41 -27.17 -5.51 -1.96
C LEU A 41 -26.10 -5.32 -0.87
N VAL A 42 -25.55 -6.40 -0.30
CA VAL A 42 -24.51 -6.31 0.75
C VAL A 42 -23.14 -5.90 0.18
N GLN A 43 -22.84 -6.17 -1.09
CA GLN A 43 -21.59 -5.73 -1.73
C GLN A 43 -21.54 -4.22 -2.04
N ALA A 44 -22.69 -3.53 -2.07
CA ALA A 44 -22.76 -2.10 -2.35
C ALA A 44 -22.49 -1.21 -1.12
N CYS A 45 -22.29 -1.80 0.05
CA CYS A 45 -22.07 -1.08 1.31
C CYS A 45 -20.71 -1.44 1.92
N MET A 46 -19.64 -1.41 1.12
CA MET A 46 -18.29 -1.30 1.67
C MET A 46 -18.05 0.19 1.95
N PRO A 47 -17.85 0.60 3.21
CA PRO A 47 -17.43 1.97 3.50
C PRO A 47 -16.13 2.23 2.75
N ILE A 48 -16.04 3.36 2.04
CA ILE A 48 -14.76 3.88 1.57
C ILE A 48 -14.02 4.33 2.83
N TYR A 49 -13.36 3.40 3.50
CA TYR A 49 -12.46 3.73 4.59
C TYR A 49 -11.31 4.50 3.96
N GLY A 50 -11.29 5.82 4.19
CA GLY A 50 -10.13 6.63 3.88
C GLY A 50 -8.89 6.03 4.53
N VAL A 51 -7.76 6.06 3.81
CA VAL A 51 -6.51 5.54 4.36
C VAL A 51 -6.11 6.35 5.57
N ASP A 52 -6.01 5.67 6.72
CA ASP A 52 -5.54 6.27 7.96
C ASP A 52 -4.01 6.28 8.00
N PHE A 53 -3.44 7.39 7.53
CA PHE A 53 -2.00 7.61 7.55
C PHE A 53 -1.40 7.62 8.98
N SER A 54 -2.20 7.82 10.04
CA SER A 54 -1.66 7.81 11.41
C SER A 54 -1.06 6.46 11.81
N THR A 55 -1.49 5.39 11.15
CA THR A 55 -0.96 4.04 11.35
C THR A 55 0.35 3.76 10.64
N PHE A 56 0.74 4.59 9.65
CA PHE A 56 1.90 4.32 8.83
C PHE A 56 3.19 4.51 9.63
N LYS A 57 4.14 3.61 9.40
CA LYS A 57 5.49 3.68 9.95
C LYS A 57 6.50 3.68 8.82
N ILE A 58 7.58 4.40 9.02
CA ILE A 58 8.73 4.39 8.11
C ILE A 58 9.48 3.08 8.36
N HIS A 59 9.73 2.31 7.32
CA HIS A 59 10.54 1.11 7.36
C HIS A 59 11.57 1.14 6.24
N LEU A 60 12.57 0.28 6.33
CA LEU A 60 13.70 0.28 5.39
C LEU A 60 13.27 0.15 3.92
N ARG A 61 12.14 -0.52 3.69
CA ARG A 61 11.57 -0.78 2.36
C ARG A 61 10.44 0.19 1.98
N GLY A 62 10.15 1.24 2.75
CA GLY A 62 9.07 2.18 2.41
C GLY A 62 8.35 2.85 3.59
N LEU A 63 7.06 3.13 3.38
CA LEU A 63 6.18 3.86 4.30
C LEU A 63 4.81 3.18 4.39
N GLY A 64 4.52 2.52 5.52
CA GLY A 64 3.29 1.76 5.69
C GLY A 64 3.11 0.70 4.59
N PRO A 65 2.01 0.71 3.81
CA PRO A 65 1.80 -0.23 2.71
C PRO A 65 2.58 0.15 1.43
N ILE A 66 3.16 1.34 1.35
CA ILE A 66 3.92 1.81 0.19
C ILE A 66 5.33 1.23 0.26
N HIS A 67 5.74 0.49 -0.77
CA HIS A 67 7.04 -0.18 -0.83
C HIS A 67 7.89 0.36 -1.98
N ILE A 68 9.19 0.46 -1.75
CA ILE A 68 10.16 0.64 -2.83
C ILE A 68 9.96 -0.48 -3.87
N ASN A 69 10.09 -0.14 -5.14
CA ASN A 69 9.72 -0.91 -6.33
C ASN A 69 8.22 -1.11 -6.59
N ASP A 70 7.32 -0.47 -5.82
CA ASP A 70 5.93 -0.37 -6.28
C ASP A 70 5.84 0.49 -7.56
N THR A 71 4.86 0.18 -8.39
CA THR A 71 4.44 1.06 -9.50
C THR A 71 3.53 2.18 -9.01
N LEU A 72 3.41 3.24 -9.79
CA LEU A 72 2.43 4.31 -9.55
C LEU A 72 1.03 3.73 -9.31
N PHE A 73 0.58 2.83 -10.20
CA PHE A 73 -0.74 2.19 -10.10
C PHE A 73 -0.92 1.36 -8.82
N GLN A 74 0.12 0.62 -8.40
CA GLN A 74 0.06 -0.17 -7.18
C GLN A 74 -0.11 0.72 -5.94
N ILE A 75 0.60 1.85 -5.90
CA ILE A 75 0.50 2.82 -4.79
C ILE A 75 -0.88 3.47 -4.79
N GLU A 76 -1.36 3.95 -5.94
CA GLU A 76 -2.69 4.54 -6.05
C GLU A 76 -3.79 3.59 -5.60
N LYS A 77 -3.67 2.30 -5.94
CA LYS A 77 -4.59 1.27 -5.49
C LYS A 77 -4.53 1.05 -3.98
N LYS A 78 -3.33 0.99 -3.39
CA LYS A 78 -3.13 0.86 -1.93
C LYS A 78 -3.70 2.05 -1.17
N LEU A 79 -3.61 3.24 -1.76
CA LEU A 79 -4.07 4.48 -1.15
C LEU A 79 -5.53 4.82 -1.46
N SER A 80 -6.15 4.11 -2.40
CA SER A 80 -7.45 4.47 -2.98
C SER A 80 -7.50 5.95 -3.42
N ALA A 81 -6.37 6.46 -3.92
CA ALA A 81 -6.18 7.87 -4.26
C ALA A 81 -5.24 8.00 -5.46
N LYS A 82 -5.47 9.00 -6.31
CA LYS A 82 -4.56 9.34 -7.40
C LYS A 82 -3.40 10.17 -6.87
N LEU A 83 -2.18 9.86 -7.31
CA LEU A 83 -1.03 10.68 -6.97
C LEU A 83 -0.95 11.89 -7.91
N VAL A 84 -0.35 12.98 -7.44
CA VAL A 84 -0.22 14.23 -8.20
C VAL A 84 1.25 14.50 -8.44
N GLY A 85 1.62 14.69 -9.71
CA GLY A 85 2.99 14.88 -10.15
C GLY A 85 3.20 14.39 -11.57
N GLY A 86 4.45 14.16 -11.95
CA GLY A 86 4.79 13.79 -13.32
C GLY A 86 6.29 13.64 -13.54
N LYS A 87 6.67 13.59 -14.82
CA LYS A 87 8.09 13.59 -15.23
C LYS A 87 8.71 14.92 -14.85
N GLU A 88 9.89 14.88 -14.25
CA GLU A 88 10.69 16.08 -14.00
C GLU A 88 11.90 16.13 -14.92
N ASN A 89 12.73 15.08 -14.90
CA ASN A 89 13.95 14.98 -15.71
C ASN A 89 14.26 13.49 -16.02
N ASP A 90 15.46 13.20 -16.50
CA ASP A 90 16.00 11.85 -16.57
C ASP A 90 17.09 11.64 -15.50
N TYR A 91 17.22 10.42 -14.98
CA TYR A 91 18.30 10.00 -14.07
C TYR A 91 19.03 8.82 -14.71
N ASN A 92 20.32 8.99 -15.01
CA ASN A 92 21.13 7.99 -15.71
C ASN A 92 20.46 7.45 -17.00
N GLY A 93 19.84 8.34 -17.78
CA GLY A 93 19.15 7.99 -19.04
C GLY A 93 17.81 7.25 -18.87
N GLN A 94 17.26 7.20 -17.66
CA GLN A 94 15.92 6.70 -17.38
C GLN A 94 15.00 7.86 -16.98
N GLU A 95 13.71 7.76 -17.24
CA GLU A 95 12.78 8.80 -16.81
C GLU A 95 12.74 8.86 -15.28
N CYS A 96 12.75 10.09 -14.77
CA CYS A 96 12.66 10.40 -13.37
C CYS A 96 11.42 11.26 -13.09
N HIS A 97 10.57 10.76 -12.20
CA HIS A 97 9.29 11.37 -11.90
C HIS A 97 9.17 11.62 -10.41
N PHE A 98 8.52 12.72 -10.05
CA PHE A 98 8.10 12.98 -8.69
C PHE A 98 6.58 13.02 -8.57
N TYR A 99 6.09 12.41 -7.49
CA TYR A 99 4.69 12.38 -7.15
C TYR A 99 4.48 12.67 -5.66
N THR A 100 3.35 13.29 -5.36
CA THR A 100 2.86 13.57 -4.00
C THR A 100 1.52 12.88 -3.77
N ILE A 101 1.20 12.65 -2.50
CA ILE A 101 -0.08 12.06 -2.08
C ILE A 101 -1.02 13.20 -1.67
N PRO A 102 -2.16 13.40 -2.35
CA PRO A 102 -3.12 14.43 -1.97
C PRO A 102 -3.57 14.30 -0.52
N GLY A 103 -3.60 15.43 0.20
CA GLY A 103 -3.96 15.46 1.62
C GLY A 103 -2.86 15.02 2.58
N LEU A 104 -1.67 14.63 2.08
CA LEU A 104 -0.52 14.25 2.90
C LEU A 104 0.71 15.10 2.58
N SER A 105 0.92 16.15 3.37
CA SER A 105 2.08 17.04 3.22
C SER A 105 3.38 16.38 3.69
N GLY A 106 4.51 16.91 3.21
CA GLY A 106 5.85 16.48 3.65
C GLY A 106 6.24 15.07 3.21
N ILE A 107 5.61 14.54 2.15
CA ILE A 107 5.97 13.27 1.50
C ILE A 107 6.16 13.52 0.01
N SER A 108 7.29 13.09 -0.52
CA SER A 108 7.55 13.08 -1.96
C SER A 108 8.07 11.72 -2.40
N LEU A 109 7.59 11.24 -3.54
CA LEU A 109 7.85 9.90 -4.07
C LEU A 109 8.59 10.04 -5.40
N MET A 110 9.82 9.54 -5.45
CA MET A 110 10.67 9.56 -6.64
C MET A 110 10.61 8.22 -7.35
N PHE A 111 10.22 8.23 -8.62
CA PHE A 111 10.15 7.05 -9.46
C PHE A 111 11.19 7.13 -10.56
N ILE A 112 11.88 6.01 -10.80
CA ILE A 112 12.81 5.85 -11.91
C ILE A 112 12.34 4.71 -12.80
N GLY A 113 12.53 4.84 -14.11
CA GLY A 113 12.36 3.74 -15.06
C GLY A 113 11.98 4.22 -16.45
N LYS A 114 11.40 3.33 -17.25
CA LYS A 114 10.78 3.69 -18.53
C LYS A 114 9.35 4.14 -18.29
N THR A 115 8.76 4.96 -19.17
CA THR A 115 7.40 5.52 -19.02
C THR A 115 6.33 4.51 -18.60
N LYS A 116 6.37 3.29 -19.17
CA LYS A 116 5.39 2.22 -18.88
C LYS A 116 5.76 1.32 -17.71
N ASP A 117 6.92 1.55 -17.09
CA ASP A 117 7.51 0.71 -16.06
C ASP A 117 8.21 1.51 -14.95
N LEU A 118 7.69 2.68 -14.62
CA LEU A 118 8.20 3.48 -13.50
C LEU A 118 8.06 2.73 -12.18
N ARG A 119 9.11 2.79 -11.37
CA ARG A 119 9.22 2.12 -10.07
C ARG A 119 9.64 3.10 -9.00
N LEU A 120 8.98 3.07 -7.85
CA LEU A 120 9.33 3.89 -6.71
C LEU A 120 10.74 3.53 -6.26
N SER A 121 11.66 4.50 -6.28
CA SER A 121 13.07 4.30 -5.94
C SER A 121 13.43 4.94 -4.61
N ARG A 122 12.77 6.05 -4.24
CA ARG A 122 13.02 6.79 -3.01
C ARG A 122 11.76 7.50 -2.50
N ILE A 123 11.61 7.55 -1.19
CA ILE A 123 10.60 8.33 -0.48
C ILE A 123 11.32 9.38 0.36
N TYR A 124 10.92 10.64 0.20
CA TYR A 124 11.38 11.77 1.01
C TYR A 124 10.32 12.10 2.04
N ILE A 125 10.72 12.27 3.30
CA ILE A 125 9.82 12.41 4.44
C ILE A 125 10.30 13.58 5.31
N SER A 126 9.50 14.64 5.36
CA SER A 126 9.66 15.79 6.26
C SER A 126 8.45 16.01 7.18
N ASN A 127 7.41 15.19 7.03
CA ASN A 127 6.25 15.22 7.91
C ASN A 127 6.58 14.60 9.28
N SER A 128 6.35 15.38 10.34
CA SER A 128 6.70 15.03 11.72
C SER A 128 5.74 14.03 12.40
N THR A 129 4.62 13.70 11.76
CA THR A 129 3.67 12.71 12.28
C THR A 129 4.16 11.27 12.10
N PHE A 130 4.99 11.02 11.08
CA PHE A 130 5.55 9.69 10.83
C PHE A 130 6.78 9.44 11.70
N GLN A 131 6.95 8.17 12.05
CA GLN A 131 8.13 7.69 12.75
C GLN A 131 8.57 6.34 12.17
N THR A 132 9.85 6.01 12.35
CA THR A 132 10.36 4.70 12.02
C THR A 132 9.75 3.62 12.90
N LEU A 133 9.90 2.35 12.52
CA LEU A 133 9.55 1.21 13.38
C LEU A 133 10.21 1.31 14.77
N SER A 134 11.41 1.88 14.84
CA SER A 134 12.14 2.11 16.09
C SER A 134 11.79 3.42 16.81
N GLY A 135 10.83 4.20 16.30
CA GLY A 135 10.35 5.42 16.94
C GLY A 135 11.12 6.70 16.62
N ILE A 136 12.04 6.70 15.65
CA ILE A 136 12.73 7.92 15.20
C ILE A 136 11.81 8.74 14.32
N LYS A 137 11.73 10.05 14.54
CA LYS A 137 10.91 10.97 13.75
C LYS A 137 11.64 12.29 13.50
N ILE A 138 11.02 13.17 12.71
CA ILE A 138 11.48 14.55 12.59
C ILE A 138 11.55 15.19 14.00
N ASN A 139 12.60 15.97 14.25
CA ASN A 139 12.99 16.56 15.55
C ASN A 139 13.57 15.60 16.61
N SER A 140 13.68 14.29 16.33
CA SER A 140 14.46 13.38 17.19
C SER A 140 15.92 13.84 17.26
N ASP A 141 16.54 13.69 18.43
CA ASP A 141 17.95 14.01 18.61
C ASP A 141 18.84 13.01 17.89
N MET A 142 19.95 13.51 17.33
CA MET A 142 20.93 12.68 16.63
C MET A 142 21.48 11.55 17.51
N THR A 143 21.66 11.81 18.81
CA THR A 143 22.11 10.81 19.79
C THR A 143 21.15 9.62 19.91
N LEU A 144 19.84 9.83 19.75
CA LEU A 144 18.84 8.76 19.77
C LEU A 144 19.00 7.85 18.55
N ILE A 145 19.33 8.40 17.38
CA ILE A 145 19.59 7.63 16.15
C ILE A 145 20.82 6.74 16.35
N LEU A 146 21.90 7.33 16.88
CA LEU A 146 23.15 6.64 17.12
C LEU A 146 22.99 5.52 18.16
N SER A 147 22.23 5.74 19.23
CA SER A 147 21.96 4.69 20.23
C SER A 147 21.05 3.59 19.70
N THR A 148 20.10 3.92 18.82
CA THR A 148 19.14 2.99 18.22
C THR A 148 19.79 2.07 17.19
N TYR A 149 20.55 2.63 16.25
CA TYR A 149 21.12 1.89 15.13
C TYR A 149 22.60 1.53 15.31
N LYS A 150 23.29 2.14 16.29
CA LYS A 150 24.66 1.79 16.71
C LYS A 150 25.62 1.68 15.53
N ASN A 151 26.24 0.51 15.38
CA ASN A 151 27.29 0.22 14.41
C ASN A 151 26.76 0.01 12.98
N ASN A 152 25.49 0.34 12.73
CA ASN A 152 24.88 0.30 11.40
C ASN A 152 24.69 1.72 10.82
N ILE A 153 25.29 2.74 11.43
CA ILE A 153 25.25 4.12 10.93
C ILE A 153 26.59 4.48 10.32
N LYS A 154 26.56 4.95 9.08
CA LYS A 154 27.64 5.65 8.41
C LYS A 154 27.41 7.15 8.47
N TRP A 155 28.46 7.90 8.80
CA TRP A 155 28.44 9.36 8.83
C TRP A 155 28.80 9.90 7.46
N GLU A 156 27.97 10.79 6.95
CA GLU A 156 28.20 11.50 5.69
C GLU A 156 27.89 12.99 5.87
N LYS A 157 28.25 13.77 4.85
CA LYS A 157 27.98 15.20 4.80
C LYS A 157 26.90 15.46 3.76
N GLU A 158 25.90 16.25 4.15
CA GLU A 158 24.90 16.78 3.23
C GLU A 158 25.59 17.71 2.23
N HIS A 159 25.20 17.62 0.96
CA HIS A 159 25.93 18.23 -0.15
C HIS A 159 25.92 19.77 -0.12
N TYR A 160 24.78 20.38 0.20
CA TYR A 160 24.60 21.83 0.13
C TYR A 160 24.88 22.52 1.46
N THR A 161 24.45 21.94 2.57
CA THR A 161 24.58 22.58 3.89
C THR A 161 25.89 22.19 4.58
N GLY A 162 26.50 21.07 4.21
CA GLY A 162 27.62 20.48 4.95
C GLY A 162 27.21 19.95 6.34
N ASP A 163 25.91 19.86 6.61
CA ASP A 163 25.40 19.27 7.83
C ASP A 163 25.65 17.76 7.85
N THR A 164 25.55 17.20 9.05
CA THR A 164 25.68 15.77 9.25
C THR A 164 24.49 15.04 8.66
N MET A 165 24.78 14.04 7.83
CA MET A 165 23.83 13.06 7.34
C MET A 165 24.18 11.70 7.96
N LEU A 166 23.19 11.00 8.51
CA LEU A 166 23.39 9.66 9.05
C LEU A 166 22.72 8.64 8.14
N VAL A 167 23.52 7.71 7.60
CA VAL A 167 23.06 6.69 6.67
C VAL A 167 23.00 5.36 7.42
N PHE A 168 21.80 4.80 7.55
CA PHE A 168 21.61 3.45 8.06
C PHE A 168 21.91 2.42 6.98
N GLU A 169 22.86 1.54 7.30
CA GLU A 169 23.29 0.43 6.47
C GLU A 169 22.84 -0.90 7.10
N PRO A 170 21.89 -1.61 6.48
CA PRO A 170 21.48 -2.93 6.96
C PRO A 170 22.63 -3.93 6.83
N LYS A 171 22.74 -4.84 7.79
CA LYS A 171 23.70 -5.95 7.75
C LYS A 171 23.14 -7.21 7.10
N ASP A 172 21.81 -7.31 7.01
CA ASP A 172 21.15 -8.44 6.38
C ASP A 172 21.34 -8.36 4.86
N SER A 173 21.81 -9.47 4.28
CA SER A 173 21.95 -9.67 2.84
C SER A 173 20.66 -9.42 2.05
N TYR A 174 19.49 -9.72 2.63
CA TYR A 174 18.19 -9.49 1.99
C TYR A 174 17.84 -8.01 1.85
N ASP A 175 18.48 -7.15 2.65
CA ASP A 175 18.24 -5.71 2.68
C ASP A 175 19.43 -4.90 2.17
N LYS A 176 20.50 -5.55 1.70
CA LYS A 176 21.77 -4.91 1.32
C LYS A 176 21.66 -3.74 0.34
N ASP A 177 20.60 -3.72 -0.48
CA ASP A 177 20.37 -2.73 -1.52
C ASP A 177 19.53 -1.53 -1.02
N PHE A 178 19.05 -1.56 0.22
CA PHE A 178 18.27 -0.47 0.82
C PHE A 178 19.10 0.38 1.77
N ARG A 179 18.74 1.65 1.88
CA ARG A 179 19.26 2.56 2.91
C ARG A 179 18.11 3.35 3.54
N MET A 180 18.39 3.87 4.73
CA MET A 180 17.60 4.94 5.32
C MET A 180 18.54 6.08 5.67
N ILE A 181 18.25 7.27 5.19
CA ILE A 181 19.06 8.47 5.41
C ILE A 181 18.30 9.38 6.38
N PHE A 182 19.00 9.82 7.43
CA PHE A 182 18.54 10.89 8.32
C PHE A 182 19.30 12.16 7.99
N LEU A 183 18.59 13.15 7.47
CA LEU A 183 19.10 14.51 7.32
C LEU A 183 19.01 15.20 8.69
N THR A 184 20.03 15.98 9.05
CA THR A 184 20.08 16.66 10.34
C THR A 184 20.53 18.11 10.19
N ASN A 185 20.30 18.90 11.24
CA ASN A 185 20.96 20.21 11.43
C ASN A 185 22.13 20.12 12.43
N ASN A 186 22.86 19.00 12.40
CA ASN A 186 23.90 18.57 13.37
C ASN A 186 23.40 18.31 14.81
N LYS A 187 22.10 18.49 15.08
CA LYS A 187 21.51 18.23 16.41
C LYS A 187 20.29 17.32 16.32
N LYS A 188 19.37 17.63 15.42
CA LYS A 188 18.07 16.98 15.28
C LYS A 188 17.81 16.55 13.84
N VAL A 189 16.97 15.53 13.69
CA VAL A 189 16.47 15.09 12.39
C VAL A 189 15.60 16.18 11.76
N THR A 190 15.94 16.57 10.55
CA THR A 190 15.18 17.52 9.72
C THR A 190 14.46 16.84 8.56
N GLY A 191 14.92 15.64 8.16
CA GLY A 191 14.30 14.84 7.12
C GLY A 191 14.71 13.37 7.22
N ILE A 192 13.88 12.50 6.65
CA ILE A 192 14.16 11.07 6.52
C ILE A 192 13.96 10.69 5.06
N SER A 193 14.87 9.90 4.50
CA SER A 193 14.67 9.25 3.20
C SER A 193 14.80 7.73 3.34
N VAL A 194 13.98 6.99 2.59
CA VAL A 194 14.14 5.53 2.41
C VAL A 194 14.13 5.21 0.93
N GLY A 195 14.91 4.22 0.52
CA GLY A 195 15.14 3.98 -0.89
C GLY A 195 16.20 2.92 -1.15
N ARG A 196 16.42 2.67 -2.44
CA ARG A 196 17.41 1.70 -2.91
C ARG A 196 18.66 2.38 -3.48
N ILE A 197 19.77 1.64 -3.51
CA ILE A 197 21.00 2.05 -4.18
C ILE A 197 20.83 1.87 -5.71
N PRO A 198 21.35 2.81 -6.54
CA PRO A 198 22.06 4.04 -6.16
C PRO A 198 21.15 5.24 -5.85
N GLU A 199 19.85 5.18 -6.18
CA GLU A 199 18.95 6.33 -6.23
C GLU A 199 18.78 7.06 -4.87
N ILE A 200 18.93 6.36 -3.75
CA ILE A 200 18.89 6.98 -2.42
C ILE A 200 19.99 8.04 -2.19
N PHE A 201 21.10 7.95 -2.94
CA PHE A 201 22.22 8.89 -2.86
C PHE A 201 22.20 9.95 -3.96
N ALA A 202 21.16 9.99 -4.81
CA ALA A 202 21.00 11.06 -5.79
C ALA A 202 20.80 12.39 -5.05
N VAL A 203 21.76 13.31 -5.21
CA VAL A 203 21.79 14.60 -4.52
C VAL A 203 20.65 15.50 -5.00
N GLU A 204 20.55 15.66 -6.33
CA GLU A 204 19.50 16.46 -7.00
C GLU A 204 18.17 15.68 -7.18
N GLY A 205 18.15 14.39 -6.82
CA GLY A 205 17.05 13.49 -7.15
C GLY A 205 17.01 13.18 -8.65
N CYS A 206 16.23 13.95 -9.42
CA CYS A 206 16.11 13.81 -10.87
C CYS A 206 17.13 14.70 -11.60
N ASP A 207 18.42 14.37 -11.52
CA ASP A 207 19.49 14.96 -12.34
C ASP A 207 20.74 14.06 -12.34
#